data_AF-A0A1G7NS60-F1
#
_entry.id   AF-A0A1G7NS60-F1
#
_cell.length_a   1.000
_cell.length_b   1.000
_cell.length_c   1.000
_cell.angle_alpha   90.00
_cell.angle_beta   90.00
_cell.angle_gamma   90.00
#
_symmetry.space_group_name_H-M   'P 1'
#
loop_
_entity.id
_entity.type
_entity.pdbx_description
1 polymer ?
#
loop_
_entity_poly.entity_id
_entity_poly.type
_entity_poly.pdbx_seq_one_letter_code
_entity_poly.pdbx_strand_id
1 'polypeptide(L)'
;MNAPTRGYWCECWTQDIRSRELPDLKASFDACSAPQADRWIAVALRTISPALGAEASDEAWEWLHNGRAATRRALLRMQPCTVTITQAHTRITWTIRPVAFLPLADRQGIQLPACAHAFSPQATD
;
A
#
# COMPACT_ATOMS: atom_id res chain seq x y z
N MET A 1 26.73 -3.74 -12.42
CA MET A 1 25.35 -4.19 -12.13
C MET A 1 24.98 -3.66 -10.77
N ASN A 2 23.91 -2.87 -10.66
CA ASN A 2 23.48 -2.35 -9.36
C ASN A 2 22.94 -3.52 -8.52
N ALA A 3 23.19 -3.50 -7.21
CA ALA A 3 22.67 -4.51 -6.31
C ALA A 3 21.15 -4.31 -6.07
N PRO A 4 20.39 -5.38 -5.77
CA PRO A 4 19.00 -5.26 -5.35
C PRO A 4 18.87 -4.34 -4.13
N THR A 5 17.92 -3.41 -4.18
CA THR A 5 17.65 -2.48 -3.07
C THR A 5 16.52 -3.03 -2.22
N ARG A 6 16.72 -3.17 -0.90
CA ARG A 6 15.65 -3.60 0.00
C ARG A 6 14.61 -2.48 0.14
N GLY A 7 13.35 -2.85 0.18
CA GLY A 7 12.26 -1.94 0.50
C GLY A 7 10.99 -2.72 0.82
N TYR A 8 9.85 -2.09 0.61
CA TYR A 8 8.54 -2.64 0.95
C TYR A 8 7.57 -2.42 -0.19
N TRP A 9 6.87 -3.49 -0.55
CA TRP A 9 5.72 -3.42 -1.44
C TRP A 9 4.47 -3.25 -0.59
N CYS A 10 3.75 -2.16 -0.82
CA CYS A 10 2.57 -1.79 -0.06
C CYS A 10 1.33 -1.89 -0.96
N GLU A 11 0.25 -2.46 -0.46
CA GLU A 11 -1.02 -2.58 -1.19
C GLU A 11 -2.20 -2.20 -0.30
N CYS A 12 -3.22 -1.60 -0.90
CA CYS A 12 -4.50 -1.28 -0.27
C CYS A 12 -5.58 -2.07 -0.99
N TRP A 13 -6.30 -2.87 -0.22
CA TRP A 13 -7.36 -3.75 -0.68
C TRP A 13 -8.68 -3.33 -0.05
N THR A 14 -9.78 -3.51 -0.78
CA THR A 14 -11.13 -3.36 -0.21
C THR A 14 -11.95 -4.60 -0.48
N GLN A 15 -12.75 -5.02 0.48
CA GLN A 15 -13.64 -6.17 0.35
C GLN A 15 -15.00 -5.83 0.96
N ASP A 16 -16.10 -6.08 0.24
CA ASP A 16 -17.41 -6.19 0.87
C ASP A 16 -17.49 -7.52 1.63
N ILE A 17 -17.54 -7.46 2.95
CA ILE A 17 -17.55 -8.64 3.83
C ILE A 17 -18.84 -9.46 3.73
N ARG A 18 -19.88 -8.92 3.08
CA ARG A 18 -21.13 -9.62 2.80
C ARG A 18 -21.10 -10.33 1.45
N SER A 19 -20.20 -9.91 0.57
CA SER A 19 -19.97 -10.52 -0.73
C SER A 19 -19.04 -11.73 -0.61
N ARG A 20 -19.17 -12.67 -1.54
CA ARG A 20 -18.19 -13.76 -1.72
C ARG A 20 -17.09 -13.40 -2.72
N GLU A 21 -17.12 -12.17 -3.23
CA GLU A 21 -16.11 -11.67 -4.16
C GLU A 21 -14.74 -11.56 -3.49
N LEU A 22 -13.72 -11.66 -4.34
CA LEU A 22 -12.34 -11.45 -3.92
C LEU A 22 -12.12 -9.97 -3.57
N PRO A 23 -11.16 -9.66 -2.67
CA PRO A 23 -10.78 -8.28 -2.40
C PRO A 23 -10.28 -7.58 -3.66
N ASP A 24 -10.73 -6.34 -3.86
CA ASP A 24 -10.28 -5.48 -4.94
C ASP A 24 -9.02 -4.72 -4.53
N LEU A 25 -8.00 -4.74 -5.38
CA LEU A 25 -6.83 -3.85 -5.24
C LEU A 25 -7.25 -2.42 -5.60
N LYS A 26 -7.04 -1.47 -4.68
CA LYS A 26 -7.32 -0.04 -4.91
C LYS A 26 -6.06 0.80 -5.10
N ALA A 27 -4.94 0.41 -4.50
CA ALA A 27 -3.67 1.09 -4.69
C ALA A 27 -2.47 0.19 -4.38
N SER A 28 -1.34 0.45 -5.03
CA SER A 28 -0.04 -0.13 -4.72
C SER A 28 1.02 0.97 -4.62
N PHE A 29 2.02 0.78 -3.76
CA PHE A 29 3.10 1.74 -3.55
C PHE A 29 4.42 1.06 -3.18
N ASP A 30 5.49 1.46 -3.87
CA ASP A 30 6.85 1.02 -3.63
C ASP A 30 7.53 1.95 -2.62
N ALA A 31 7.82 1.43 -1.42
CA ALA A 31 8.50 2.17 -0.38
C ALA A 31 9.96 1.74 -0.24
N CYS A 32 10.88 2.68 -0.38
CA CYS A 32 12.32 2.46 -0.19
C CYS A 32 12.73 2.44 1.30
N SER A 33 11.82 2.72 2.23
CA SER A 33 12.10 2.70 3.66
C SER A 33 10.86 2.43 4.52
N ALA A 34 11.08 1.93 5.75
CA ALA A 34 9.99 1.68 6.70
C ALA A 34 9.18 2.95 7.05
N PRO A 35 9.78 4.13 7.27
CA PRO A 35 9.02 5.37 7.48
C PRO A 35 8.23 5.83 6.25
N GLN A 36 8.67 5.49 5.04
CA GLN A 36 7.91 5.82 3.83
C GLN A 36 6.67 4.93 3.71
N ALA A 37 6.83 3.62 3.98
CA ALA A 37 5.73 2.65 3.96
C ALA A 37 4.65 2.97 5.01
N ASP A 38 5.05 3.26 6.26
CA ASP A 38 4.07 3.59 7.30
C ASP A 38 3.40 4.96 7.09
N ARG A 39 4.10 5.92 6.47
CA ARG A 39 3.56 7.24 6.15
C ARG A 39 2.51 7.14 5.06
N TRP A 40 2.67 6.25 4.09
CA TRP A 40 1.68 6.02 3.04
C TRP A 40 0.30 5.65 3.62
N ILE A 41 0.25 4.68 4.54
CA ILE A 41 -0.98 4.33 5.28
C ILE A 41 -1.48 5.54 6.08
N ALA A 42 -0.58 6.21 6.81
CA ALA A 42 -0.96 7.31 7.68
C ALA A 42 -1.51 8.54 6.94
N VAL A 43 -1.12 8.75 5.68
CA VAL A 43 -1.71 9.78 4.82
C VAL A 43 -3.10 9.33 4.38
N ALA A 44 -3.25 8.11 3.86
CA ALA A 44 -4.54 7.58 3.43
C ALA A 44 -5.58 7.64 4.55
N LEU A 45 -5.24 7.19 5.77
CA LEU A 45 -6.14 7.22 6.92
C LEU A 45 -6.56 8.64 7.33
N ARG A 46 -5.62 9.60 7.36
CA ARG A 46 -5.96 11.01 7.64
C ARG A 46 -6.88 11.60 6.58
N THR A 47 -6.74 11.19 5.33
CA THR A 47 -7.56 11.68 4.22
C THR A 47 -8.98 11.13 4.29
N ILE A 48 -9.15 9.83 4.57
CA ILE A 48 -10.48 9.20 4.52
C ILE A 48 -11.25 9.27 5.84
N SER A 49 -10.57 9.37 6.99
CA SER A 49 -11.18 9.33 8.32
C SER A 49 -12.39 10.27 8.50
N PRO A 50 -12.38 11.53 8.02
CA PRO A 50 -13.54 12.43 8.14
C PRO A 50 -14.80 11.96 7.38
N ALA A 51 -14.65 11.06 6.40
CA ALA A 51 -15.75 10.49 5.62
C ALA A 51 -16.18 9.10 6.12
N LEU A 52 -15.49 8.55 7.12
CA LEU A 52 -15.85 7.27 7.73
C LEU A 52 -16.96 7.46 8.79
N GLY A 53 -17.64 6.37 9.14
CA GLY A 53 -18.51 6.32 10.32
C GLY A 53 -17.69 6.45 11.60
N ALA A 54 -18.35 6.78 12.71
CA ALA A 54 -17.68 7.07 13.99
C ALA A 54 -16.71 5.94 14.42
N GLU A 55 -17.19 4.69 14.43
CA GLU A 55 -16.39 3.52 14.82
C GLU A 55 -15.13 3.34 13.94
N ALA A 56 -15.28 3.39 12.62
CA ALA A 56 -14.16 3.25 11.69
C ALA A 56 -13.20 4.45 11.74
N SER A 57 -13.70 5.64 12.07
CA SER A 57 -12.87 6.81 12.33
C SER A 57 -12.06 6.63 13.62
N ASP A 58 -12.66 6.12 14.68
CA ASP A 58 -11.98 5.81 15.95
C ASP A 58 -10.88 4.75 15.74
N GLU A 59 -11.15 3.68 14.99
CA GLU A 59 -10.13 2.69 14.57
C GLU A 59 -8.96 3.36 13.81
N ALA A 60 -9.28 4.27 12.88
CA ALA A 60 -8.27 5.01 12.13
C ALA A 60 -7.39 5.86 13.06
N TRP A 61 -8.01 6.57 14.00
CA TRP A 61 -7.31 7.40 14.99
C TRP A 61 -6.48 6.56 15.96
N GLU A 62 -6.99 5.44 16.44
CA GLU A 62 -6.25 4.52 17.29
C GLU A 62 -4.97 4.03 16.59
N TRP A 63 -5.06 3.63 15.33
CA TRP A 63 -3.87 3.24 14.58
C TRP A 63 -2.91 4.43 14.39
N LEU A 64 -3.43 5.62 14.02
CA LEU A 64 -2.61 6.81 13.78
C LEU A 64 -1.79 7.23 15.01
N HIS A 65 -2.36 7.09 16.21
CA HIS A 65 -1.72 7.48 17.46
C HIS A 65 -0.92 6.35 18.12
N ASN A 66 -1.47 5.13 18.17
CA ASN A 66 -0.92 4.03 18.95
C ASN A 66 -0.33 2.91 18.07
N GLY A 67 -1.00 2.56 16.97
CA GLY A 67 -0.63 1.45 16.09
C GLY A 67 0.58 1.73 15.17
N ARG A 68 0.80 2.99 14.80
CA ARG A 68 1.83 3.38 13.84
C ARG A 68 3.25 3.07 14.33
N ALA A 69 3.52 3.26 15.61
CA ALA A 69 4.83 2.95 16.20
C ALA A 69 5.12 1.44 16.16
N ALA A 70 4.12 0.59 16.43
CA ALA A 70 4.24 -0.86 16.35
C ALA A 70 4.49 -1.32 14.90
N THR A 71 3.74 -0.75 13.96
CA THR A 71 3.93 -0.97 12.51
C THR A 71 5.37 -0.67 12.10
N ARG A 72 5.88 0.52 12.43
CA ARG A 72 7.25 0.91 12.10
C ARG A 72 8.31 0.01 12.73
N ARG A 73 8.12 -0.44 13.98
CA ARG A 73 9.02 -1.42 14.61
C ARG A 73 9.02 -2.76 13.88
N ALA A 74 7.86 -3.26 13.44
CA ALA A 74 7.78 -4.50 12.67
C ALA A 74 8.53 -4.37 11.33
N LEU A 75 8.28 -3.28 10.60
CA LEU A 75 8.96 -3.00 9.34
C LEU A 75 10.47 -2.90 9.51
N LEU A 76 10.98 -2.20 10.52
CA LEU A 76 12.42 -2.14 10.81
C LEU A 76 13.06 -3.51 11.06
N ARG A 77 12.26 -4.50 11.47
CA ARG A 77 12.68 -5.90 11.62
C ARG A 77 12.40 -6.77 10.38
N MET A 78 12.10 -6.15 9.24
CA MET A 78 11.72 -6.82 8.00
C MET A 78 10.54 -7.79 8.18
N GLN A 79 9.59 -7.45 9.04
CA GLN A 79 8.37 -8.23 9.24
C GLN A 79 7.25 -7.65 8.39
N PRO A 80 6.46 -8.49 7.69
CA PRO A 80 5.25 -8.01 7.03
C PRO A 80 4.26 -7.50 8.08
N CYS A 81 3.46 -6.52 7.70
CA CYS A 81 2.42 -5.98 8.58
C CYS A 81 1.12 -5.74 7.82
N THR A 82 0.03 -5.76 8.57
CA THR A 82 -1.31 -5.53 8.07
C THR A 82 -2.02 -4.52 8.95
N VAL A 83 -2.72 -3.58 8.33
CA VAL A 83 -3.59 -2.61 8.99
C VAL A 83 -4.96 -2.77 8.36
N THR A 84 -6.00 -2.93 9.18
CA THR A 84 -7.36 -3.14 8.70
C THR A 84 -8.29 -2.17 9.40
N ILE A 85 -9.22 -1.60 8.63
CA ILE A 85 -10.34 -0.81 9.14
C ILE A 85 -11.63 -1.35 8.52
N THR A 86 -12.71 -1.39 9.30
CA THR A 86 -14.01 -1.83 8.79
C THR A 86 -15.01 -0.68 8.78
N GLN A 87 -15.43 -0.24 7.58
CA GLN A 87 -16.47 0.77 7.39
C GLN A 87 -17.77 0.11 6.95
N ALA A 88 -18.74 0.02 7.87
CA ALA A 88 -20.01 -0.70 7.65
C ALA A 88 -19.78 -2.16 7.19
N HIS A 89 -19.80 -2.41 5.89
CA HIS A 89 -19.55 -3.72 5.29
C HIS A 89 -18.28 -3.77 4.44
N THR A 90 -17.59 -2.63 4.28
CA THR A 90 -16.36 -2.54 3.51
C THR A 90 -15.18 -2.67 4.44
N ARG A 91 -14.44 -3.77 4.31
CA ARG A 91 -13.13 -3.95 4.95
C ARG A 91 -12.06 -3.35 4.07
N ILE A 92 -11.31 -2.40 4.61
CA ILE A 92 -10.15 -1.80 3.96
C ILE A 92 -8.90 -2.37 4.62
N THR A 93 -8.00 -2.96 3.83
CA THR A 93 -6.81 -3.64 4.34
C THR A 93 -5.57 -3.12 3.62
N TRP A 94 -4.65 -2.53 4.39
CA TRP A 94 -3.31 -2.22 3.93
C TRP A 94 -2.37 -3.35 4.31
N THR A 95 -1.62 -3.86 3.34
CA THR A 95 -0.54 -4.81 3.56
C THR A 95 0.79 -4.18 3.19
N ILE A 96 1.82 -4.46 3.99
CA ILE A 96 3.19 -4.06 3.70
C ILE A 96 4.05 -5.30 3.81
N ARG A 97 4.71 -5.69 2.71
CA ARG A 97 5.64 -6.83 2.69
C ARG A 97 7.06 -6.36 2.34
N PRO A 98 8.10 -6.85 3.02
CA PRO A 98 9.47 -6.58 2.62
C PRO A 98 9.79 -7.25 1.29
N VAL A 99 10.49 -6.53 0.40
CA VAL A 99 10.89 -7.00 -0.93
C VAL A 99 12.31 -6.54 -1.27
N ALA A 100 12.91 -7.20 -2.25
CA ALA A 100 14.13 -6.74 -2.91
C ALA A 100 13.75 -6.16 -4.28
N PHE A 101 13.87 -4.84 -4.43
CA PHE A 101 13.69 -4.18 -5.71
C PHE A 101 14.90 -4.46 -6.59
N LEU A 102 14.66 -5.13 -7.70
CA LEU A 102 15.69 -5.30 -8.71
C LEU A 102 15.91 -3.95 -9.40
N PRO A 103 17.17 -3.54 -9.61
CA PRO A 103 17.47 -2.42 -10.47
C PRO A 103 17.18 -2.86 -11.90
N LEU A 104 15.92 -2.70 -12.31
CA LEU A 104 15.57 -2.72 -13.71
C LEU A 104 16.30 -1.53 -14.33
N ALA A 105 16.92 -1.74 -15.49
CA ALA A 105 17.84 -0.80 -16.11
C ALA A 105 17.23 0.57 -16.50
N ASP A 106 15.97 0.88 -16.13
CA ASP A 106 15.20 1.87 -16.87
C ASP A 106 14.02 2.57 -16.16
N ARG A 107 13.97 2.60 -14.81
CA ARG A 107 12.85 3.28 -14.10
C ARG A 107 13.24 4.46 -13.21
N GLN A 108 14.53 4.68 -12.99
CA GLN A 108 14.99 5.75 -12.08
C GLN A 108 15.51 7.00 -12.80
N GLY A 109 15.07 7.25 -14.04
CA GLY A 109 15.33 8.53 -14.73
C GLY A 109 16.05 8.45 -16.07
N ILE A 110 15.75 7.45 -16.89
CA ILE A 110 16.19 7.41 -18.29
C ILE A 110 14.94 7.30 -19.16
N GLN A 111 14.96 8.07 -20.24
CA GLN A 111 14.01 8.08 -21.33
C GLN A 111 13.53 6.66 -21.64
N LEU A 112 12.22 6.41 -21.53
CA LEU A 112 11.64 5.11 -21.81
C LEU A 112 12.10 4.61 -23.18
N PRO A 113 12.34 3.30 -23.36
CA PRO A 113 12.73 2.77 -24.65
C PRO A 113 11.60 3.05 -25.64
N ALA A 114 11.91 3.33 -26.90
CA ALA A 114 10.90 3.74 -27.88
C ALA A 114 9.69 2.78 -27.96
N CYS A 115 9.92 1.49 -27.70
CA CYS A 115 8.87 0.48 -27.65
C CYS A 115 7.86 0.65 -26.51
N ALA A 116 8.20 1.35 -25.41
CA ALA A 116 7.27 1.64 -24.32
C ALA A 116 6.12 2.55 -24.76
N HIS A 117 6.35 3.42 -25.75
CA HIS A 117 5.31 4.24 -26.37
C HIS A 117 4.56 3.51 -27.49
N ALA A 118 5.13 2.42 -28.03
CA ALA A 118 4.49 1.61 -29.05
C ALA A 118 3.46 0.63 -28.47
N PHE A 119 3.44 0.42 -27.14
CA PHE A 119 2.41 -0.36 -26.50
C PHE A 119 1.09 0.42 -26.47
N SER A 120 0.22 0.15 -27.44
CA SER A 120 -1.19 0.50 -27.34
C SER A 120 -1.89 -0.61 -26.56
N PRO A 121 -2.45 -0.35 -25.36
CA PRO A 121 -3.31 -1.32 -24.71
C PRO A 121 -4.43 -1.66 -25.69
N GLN A 122 -4.51 -2.93 -26.09
CA GLN A 122 -5.66 -3.39 -26.86
C GLN A 122 -6.88 -3.19 -25.98
N ALA A 123 -7.85 -2.42 -26.47
CA ALA A 123 -9.16 -2.35 -25.85
C ALA A 123 -9.72 -3.77 -25.87
N THR A 124 -9.86 -4.38 -24.69
CA THR A 124 -10.60 -5.62 -24.55
C THR A 124 -12.07 -5.28 -24.76
N ASP A 125 -12.67 -5.86 -25.79
CA ASP A 125 -14.11 -5.82 -26.10
C ASP A 125 -14.91 -6.65 -25.07
#